data_AF-A0A353LMJ9-F1
#
_entry.id   AF-A0A353LMJ9-F1
#
_cell.length_a   1.000
_cell.length_b   1.000
_cell.length_c   1.000
_cell.angle_alpha   90.00
_cell.angle_beta   90.00
_cell.angle_gamma   90.00
#
_symmetry.space_group_name_H-M   'P 1'
#
loop_
_entity.id
_entity.type
_entity.pdbx_description
1 polymer ?
#
loop_
_entity_poly.entity_id
_entity_poly.type
_entity_poly.pdbx_seq_one_letter_code
_entity_poly.pdbx_strand_id
1 'polypeptide(L)' 'TGHHHLLIDTDLPEGEALDSPIPSDAQHRHFGGGQTEAVVALPPGEHHLQLLLGDHNHIPHNPPIHSERITITVE' A
#
# COMPACT_ATOMS: atom_id res chain seq x y z
N THR A 1 -9.94 13.41 -5.70
CA THR A 1 -8.83 13.41 -4.73
C THR A 1 -8.45 11.95 -4.47
N GLY A 2 -7.24 11.67 -3.99
CA GLY A 2 -6.77 10.30 -3.72
C GLY A 2 -5.68 10.32 -2.67
N HIS A 3 -5.19 9.15 -2.25
CA HIS A 3 -4.13 9.04 -1.26
C HIS A 3 -3.36 7.72 -1.37
N HIS A 4 -2.19 7.70 -0.73
CA HIS A 4 -1.30 6.55 -0.74
C HIS A 4 -1.74 5.50 0.30
N HIS A 5 -1.50 4.25 -0.06
CA HIS A 5 -1.63 3.07 0.78
C HIS A 5 -0.27 2.39 0.82
N LEU A 6 0.17 1.94 1.98
CA LEU A 6 1.34 1.07 2.12
C LEU A 6 0.88 -0.38 2.10
N LEU A 7 1.38 -1.14 1.12
CA LEU A 7 1.27 -2.59 1.04
C LEU A 7 2.50 -3.19 1.74
N ILE A 8 2.25 -4.12 2.65
CA ILE A 8 3.25 -4.84 3.45
C ILE A 8 3.11 -6.32 3.13
N ASP A 9 4.16 -6.92 2.59
CA ASP A 9 4.27 -8.36 2.26
C ASP A 9 3.12 -8.90 1.40
N THR A 10 2.60 -8.04 0.51
CA THR A 10 1.51 -8.38 -0.39
C THR A 10 1.74 -7.82 -1.79
N ASP A 11 1.13 -8.46 -2.77
CA ASP A 11 1.24 -8.10 -4.18
C ASP A 11 0.28 -6.98 -4.58
N LEU A 12 0.58 -6.33 -5.69
CA LEU A 12 -0.31 -5.33 -6.25
C LEU A 12 -1.63 -5.98 -6.67
N PRO A 13 -2.77 -5.28 -6.54
CA PRO A 13 -4.01 -5.76 -7.10
C PRO A 13 -3.91 -5.84 -8.62
N GLU A 14 -4.50 -6.90 -9.18
CA GLU A 14 -4.56 -7.14 -10.62
C GLU A 14 -5.99 -7.50 -11.05
N GLY A 15 -6.30 -7.31 -12.33
CA GLY A 15 -7.60 -7.67 -12.89
C GLY A 15 -8.76 -6.96 -12.18
N GLU A 16 -9.80 -7.72 -11.82
CA GLU A 16 -11.02 -7.21 -11.16
C GLU A 16 -10.74 -6.61 -9.77
N ALA A 17 -9.60 -6.94 -9.14
CA ALA A 17 -9.23 -6.34 -7.86
C ALA A 17 -8.91 -4.84 -7.98
N LEU A 18 -8.56 -4.36 -9.17
CA LEU A 18 -8.38 -2.93 -9.44
C LEU A 18 -9.69 -2.13 -9.38
N ASP A 19 -10.84 -2.80 -9.46
CA ASP A 19 -12.17 -2.18 -9.38
C ASP A 19 -12.75 -2.21 -7.95
N SER A 20 -11.97 -2.72 -6.98
CA SER A 20 -12.39 -2.88 -5.58
C SER A 20 -11.59 -1.97 -4.64
N PRO A 21 -12.17 -1.53 -3.51
CA PRO A 21 -11.44 -0.76 -2.51
C PRO A 21 -10.24 -1.55 -1.95
N ILE A 22 -9.11 -0.87 -1.79
CA ILE A 22 -7.94 -1.40 -1.09
C ILE A 22 -8.35 -1.76 0.36
N PRO A 23 -8.05 -2.97 0.85
CA PRO A 23 -8.39 -3.37 2.21
C PRO A 23 -7.80 -2.42 3.26
N SER A 24 -8.41 -2.38 4.45
CA SER A 24 -7.85 -1.71 5.62
C SER A 24 -7.56 -2.76 6.67
N ASP A 25 -6.38 -3.39 6.58
CA ASP A 25 -5.94 -4.48 7.44
C ASP A 25 -4.46 -4.34 7.81
N ALA A 26 -3.89 -5.35 8.45
CA ALA A 26 -2.49 -5.33 8.90
C ALA A 26 -1.46 -5.21 7.75
N GLN A 27 -1.83 -5.60 6.53
CA GLN A 27 -0.97 -5.54 5.35
C GLN A 27 -1.21 -4.27 4.51
N HIS A 28 -2.26 -3.51 4.80
CA HIS A 28 -2.66 -2.34 4.03
C HIS A 28 -2.91 -1.12 4.92
N ARG A 29 -1.92 -0.22 4.99
CA ARG A 29 -2.01 0.99 5.81
C ARG A 29 -2.41 2.21 4.97
N HIS A 30 -3.44 2.93 5.42
CA HIS A 30 -4.02 4.08 4.71
C HIS A 30 -3.38 5.41 5.14
N PHE A 31 -3.09 6.28 4.18
CA PHE A 31 -2.52 7.63 4.42
C PHE A 31 -3.41 8.77 3.90
N GLY A 32 -4.73 8.68 4.12
CA GLY A 32 -5.70 9.69 3.72
C GLY A 32 -5.64 11.02 4.49
N GLY A 33 -4.79 11.12 5.53
CA GLY A 33 -4.66 12.30 6.39
C GLY A 33 -3.59 13.30 5.95
N GLY A 34 -2.99 13.11 4.77
CA GLY A 34 -1.89 13.96 4.29
C GLY A 34 -0.55 13.67 4.96
N GLN A 35 -0.36 12.45 5.47
CA GLN A 35 0.91 12.02 6.06
C GLN A 35 2.03 12.06 5.01
N THR A 36 3.18 12.61 5.39
CA THR A 36 4.41 12.58 4.59
C THR A 36 5.38 11.49 5.04
N GLU A 37 5.17 10.95 6.24
CA GLU A 37 6.00 9.92 6.87
C GLU A 37 5.14 9.04 7.80
N ALA A 38 5.63 7.84 8.10
CA ALA A 38 5.00 6.92 9.03
C ALA A 38 6.04 6.07 9.77
N VAL A 39 5.73 5.71 11.01
CA VAL A 39 6.44 4.66 11.75
C VAL A 39 5.67 3.35 11.58
N VAL A 40 6.35 2.33 11.06
CA VAL A 40 5.78 1.00 10.80
C VAL A 40 6.52 0.00 11.69
N ALA A 41 5.76 -0.72 12.52
CA ALA A 41 6.30 -1.81 13.33
C ALA A 41 6.19 -3.12 12.55
N LEU A 42 7.31 -3.82 12.40
CA LEU A 42 7.42 -5.09 11.69
C LEU A 42 8.13 -6.11 12.60
N PRO A 43 7.77 -7.40 12.51
CA PRO A 43 8.53 -8.45 13.20
C PRO A 43 9.95 -8.58 12.62
N PRO A 44 10.90 -9.23 13.33
CA PRO A 44 12.20 -9.56 12.75
C PRO A 44 12.04 -10.46 11.51
N GLY A 45 12.76 -10.15 10.43
CA GLY A 45 12.65 -10.86 9.15
C GLY A 45 12.82 -9.97 7.92
N GLU A 46 12.70 -10.59 6.74
CA GLU A 46 12.64 -9.89 5.46
C GLU A 46 11.21 -9.43 5.16
N HIS A 47 11.06 -8.20 4.69
CA HIS A 47 9.78 -7.59 4.35
C HIS A 47 9.83 -6.86 3.00
N HIS A 48 8.72 -6.91 2.27
CA HIS A 48 8.50 -6.15 1.06
C HIS A 48 7.50 -5.02 1.31
N LEU A 49 7.88 -3.80 0.93
CA LEU A 49 7.05 -2.62 1.11
C LEU A 49 6.82 -1.92 -0.23
N GLN A 50 5.59 -1.46 -0.46
CA GLN A 50 5.24 -0.75 -1.69
C GLN A 50 4.11 0.25 -1.46
N LEU A 51 4.20 1.43 -2.09
CA LEU A 51 3.11 2.40 -2.07
C LEU A 51 2.19 2.20 -3.27
N LEU A 52 0.88 2.26 -3.04
CA LEU A 52 -0.17 2.23 -4.06
C LEU A 52 -1.08 3.46 -3.92
N LEU A 53 -1.31 4.19 -5.01
CA LEU A 53 -2.22 5.32 -5.05
C LEU A 53 -3.64 4.86 -5.38
N GLY A 54 -4.57 5.13 -4.46
CA GLY A 54 -6.01 4.95 -4.66
C GLY A 54 -6.74 6.29 -4.74
N ASP A 55 -7.95 6.27 -5.31
CA ASP A 55 -8.85 7.42 -5.33
C ASP A 55 -9.50 7.68 -3.94
N HIS A 56 -10.52 8.54 -3.90
CA HIS A 56 -11.21 8.87 -2.65
C HIS A 56 -12.07 7.72 -2.09
N ASN A 57 -12.37 6.71 -2.90
CA ASN A 57 -13.06 5.48 -2.50
C ASN A 57 -12.06 4.35 -2.19
N HIS A 58 -10.75 4.65 -2.17
CA HIS A 58 -9.66 3.68 -2.02
C HIS A 58 -9.56 2.71 -3.19
N ILE A 59 -10.14 3.04 -4.35
CA ILE A 59 -10.05 2.19 -5.54
C ILE A 59 -8.73 2.51 -6.26
N PRO A 60 -7.89 1.50 -6.57
CA PRO A 60 -6.68 1.71 -7.37
C PRO A 60 -6.99 2.33 -8.74
N HIS A 61 -6.05 3.09 -9.29
CA HIS A 61 -6.14 3.51 -10.68
C HIS A 61 -5.95 2.33 -11.64
N ASN A 62 -6.46 2.44 -12.87
CA ASN A 62 -6.20 1.48 -13.96
C ASN A 62 -5.61 2.24 -15.18
N PRO A 63 -4.30 2.09 -15.48
CA PRO A 63 -3.34 1.23 -14.79
C PRO A 63 -3.00 1.72 -13.37
N PRO A 64 -2.57 0.82 -12.46
CA PRO A 64 -2.23 1.19 -11.09
C PRO A 64 -1.03 2.15 -11.06
N ILE A 65 -1.13 3.14 -10.18
CA ILE A 65 -0.04 4.08 -9.91
C ILE A 65 0.59 3.65 -8.58
N HIS A 66 1.83 3.19 -8.62
CA HIS A 66 2.53 2.64 -7.47
C HIS A 66 4.02 3.02 -7.48
N SER A 67 4.68 2.90 -6.33
CA SER A 67 6.13 3.04 -6.23
C SER A 67 6.85 1.79 -6.73
N GLU A 68 8.18 1.88 -6.86
CA GLU A 68 9.03 0.69 -6.84
C GLU A 68 8.84 -0.06 -5.52
N ARG A 69 8.91 -1.40 -5.57
CA ARG A 69 8.91 -2.26 -4.38
C ARG A 69 10.29 -2.21 -3.76
N ILE A 70 10.35 -2.04 -2.45
CA ILE A 70 11.59 -2.12 -1.67
C ILE A 70 11.59 -3.37 -0.80
N THR A 71 12.79 -3.88 -0.51
CA THR A 71 13.02 -4.98 0.43
C THR A 71 13.84 -4.46 1.59
N ILE A 72 13.40 -4.79 2.81
CA ILE A 72 14.13 -4.45 4.04
C ILE A 72 14.27 -5.69 4.92
N THR A 73 15.26 -5.69 5.80
CA THR A 73 15.42 -6.69 6.86
C THR A 73 15.35 -6.01 8.21
N VAL A 74 14.52 -6.53 9.11
CA VAL A 74 14.38 -6.07 10.50
C VAL A 74 15.07 -7.07 11.41
N GLU A 75 15.91 -6.57 12.33
CA GLU A 75 16.71 -7.33 13.30
C GLU A 75 16.18 -7.18 14.73
#